data_AF-A0A7S1Z4H4-F1
#
_entry.id   AF-A0A7S1Z4H4-F1
#
_cell.length_a   1.000
_cell.length_b   1.000
_cell.length_c   1.000
_cell.angle_alpha   90.00
_cell.angle_beta   90.00
_cell.angle_gamma   90.00
#
_symmetry.space_group_name_H-M   'P 1'
#
loop_
_entity.id
_entity.type
_entity.pdbx_description
1 polymer ?
#
loop_
_entity_poly.entity_id
_entity_poly.type
_entity_poly.pdbx_seq_one_letter_code
_entity_poly.pdbx_strand_id
1 'polypeptide(L)'
;FNSDQFQIEKENSITKDEKFRQWSMQKAAPYQWYQSILSATLSSQPILHCNGLHEWAMQYHPPNAKPPPSSKYQKHIPLRVNRDTINAVVERRGIDCTHVDALRFFAPAAAPLNRLGSTLERRDQVRNEQKGCVHAHMDLLKIAMRIQPFVPAELVADCLELAVECRRLDVAASPYDCTGWGIDPVP
;
A
#
# COMPACT_ATOMS: atom_id res chain seq x y z
N PHE A 1 -36.12 40.01 30.57
CA PHE A 1 -35.10 39.07 30.06
C PHE A 1 -35.39 38.84 28.58
N ASN A 2 -34.44 39.22 27.72
CA ASN A 2 -34.66 39.45 26.30
C ASN A 2 -34.73 38.09 25.55
N SER A 3 -35.93 37.66 25.15
CA SER A 3 -36.19 36.36 24.51
C SER A 3 -35.35 36.15 23.24
N ASP A 4 -35.09 37.24 22.51
CA ASP A 4 -34.37 37.21 21.24
C ASP A 4 -32.88 36.95 21.44
N GLN A 5 -32.32 37.47 22.53
CA GLN A 5 -30.91 37.23 22.90
C GLN A 5 -30.68 35.76 23.31
N PHE A 6 -31.68 35.15 23.97
CA PHE A 6 -31.65 33.74 24.35
C PHE A 6 -31.81 32.81 23.14
N GLN A 7 -32.64 33.18 22.15
CA GLN A 7 -32.79 32.44 20.88
C GLN A 7 -31.48 32.48 20.07
N ILE A 8 -30.85 33.66 19.94
CA ILE A 8 -29.58 33.84 19.21
C ILE A 8 -28.43 33.05 19.86
N GLU A 9 -28.33 33.06 21.20
CA GLU A 9 -27.32 32.27 21.91
C GLU A 9 -27.53 30.76 21.72
N LYS A 10 -28.79 30.31 21.72
CA LYS A 10 -29.15 28.90 21.51
C LYS A 10 -28.86 28.45 20.08
N GLU A 11 -29.25 29.23 19.07
CA GLU A 11 -28.91 28.97 17.66
C GLU A 11 -27.40 28.97 17.42
N ASN A 12 -26.66 29.93 18.01
CA ASN A 12 -25.20 29.96 17.94
C ASN A 12 -24.55 28.76 18.63
N SER A 13 -25.11 28.25 19.74
CA SER A 13 -24.64 27.03 20.41
C SER A 13 -24.88 25.78 19.56
N ILE A 14 -26.07 25.63 18.96
CA ILE A 14 -26.41 24.52 18.05
C ILE A 14 -25.48 24.53 16.84
N THR A 15 -25.22 25.72 16.27
CA THR A 15 -24.32 25.87 15.12
C THR A 15 -22.87 25.56 15.49
N LYS A 16 -22.43 25.87 16.72
CA LYS A 16 -21.10 25.50 17.22
C LYS A 16 -20.98 24.00 17.45
N ASP A 17 -21.99 23.36 18.02
CA ASP A 17 -22.03 21.91 18.26
C ASP A 17 -22.05 21.12 16.95
N GLU A 18 -22.80 21.58 15.95
CA GLU A 18 -22.84 20.96 14.62
C GLU A 18 -21.49 21.10 13.89
N LYS A 19 -20.87 22.29 13.96
CA LYS A 19 -19.51 22.52 13.44
C LYS A 19 -18.48 21.67 14.15
N PHE A 20 -18.55 21.55 15.47
CA PHE A 20 -17.66 20.70 16.25
C PHE A 20 -17.84 19.22 15.91
N ARG A 21 -19.08 18.76 15.74
CA ARG A 21 -19.39 17.40 15.30
C ARG A 21 -18.86 17.12 13.90
N GLN A 22 -19.08 18.02 12.95
CA GLN A 22 -18.58 17.90 11.58
C GLN A 22 -17.04 17.86 11.55
N TRP A 23 -16.39 18.77 12.30
CA TRP A 23 -14.93 18.76 12.49
C TRP A 23 -14.45 17.44 13.07
N SER A 24 -15.10 16.94 14.14
CA SER A 24 -14.76 15.67 14.79
C SER A 24 -14.89 14.48 13.84
N MET A 25 -15.97 14.42 13.05
CA MET A 25 -16.16 13.38 12.03
C MET A 25 -15.07 13.42 10.96
N GLN A 26 -14.71 14.61 10.46
CA GLN A 26 -13.62 14.76 9.51
C GLN A 26 -12.28 14.32 10.09
N LYS A 27 -12.02 14.60 11.38
CA LYS A 27 -10.81 14.15 12.08
C LYS A 27 -10.80 12.63 12.32
N ALA A 28 -11.96 12.01 12.55
CA ALA A 28 -12.10 10.57 12.76
C ALA A 28 -12.05 9.75 11.46
N ALA A 29 -12.37 10.34 10.31
CA ALA A 29 -12.50 9.62 9.03
C ALA A 29 -11.26 8.76 8.65
N PRO A 30 -10.00 9.22 8.80
CA PRO A 30 -8.83 8.37 8.52
C PRO A 30 -8.75 7.14 9.43
N TYR A 31 -9.17 7.25 10.68
CA TYR A 31 -9.17 6.15 11.65
C TYR A 31 -10.22 5.11 11.27
N GLN A 32 -11.44 5.55 10.94
CA GLN A 32 -12.51 4.68 10.46
C GLN A 32 -12.10 3.96 9.17
N TRP A 33 -11.38 4.66 8.28
CA TRP A 33 -10.84 4.07 7.06
C TRP A 33 -9.77 3.00 7.34
N TYR A 34 -8.82 3.24 8.23
CA TYR A 34 -7.82 2.23 8.57
C TYR A 34 -8.44 1.05 9.33
N GLN A 35 -9.38 1.30 10.23
CA GLN A 35 -10.11 0.24 10.91
C GLN A 35 -10.84 -0.68 9.91
N SER A 36 -11.53 -0.12 8.92
CA SER A 36 -12.26 -0.90 7.93
C SER A 36 -11.32 -1.70 7.03
N ILE A 37 -10.18 -1.14 6.62
CA ILE A 37 -9.15 -1.88 5.88
C ILE A 37 -8.60 -3.03 6.71
N LEU A 38 -8.13 -2.77 7.94
CA LEU A 38 -7.52 -3.80 8.79
C LEU A 38 -8.51 -4.94 9.06
N SER A 39 -9.77 -4.61 9.34
CA SER A 39 -10.82 -5.61 9.58
C SER A 39 -11.09 -6.46 8.33
N ALA A 40 -11.14 -5.84 7.15
CA ALA A 40 -11.34 -6.54 5.89
C ALA A 40 -10.14 -7.43 5.53
N THR A 41 -8.91 -6.92 5.69
CA THR A 41 -7.65 -7.64 5.44
C THR A 41 -7.49 -8.88 6.32
N LEU A 42 -7.88 -8.80 7.59
CA LEU A 42 -7.84 -9.94 8.51
C LEU A 42 -8.86 -11.03 8.11
N SER A 43 -10.01 -10.61 7.60
CA SER A 43 -11.13 -11.49 7.21
C SER A 43 -10.97 -12.07 5.80
N SER A 44 -10.12 -11.50 4.95
CA SER A 44 -9.93 -11.96 3.58
C SER A 44 -9.06 -13.22 3.50
N GLN A 45 -9.27 -14.00 2.43
CA GLN A 45 -8.45 -15.17 2.13
C GLN A 45 -7.06 -14.72 1.66
N PRO A 46 -5.98 -15.33 2.15
CA PRO A 46 -4.65 -14.95 1.73
C PRO A 46 -4.37 -15.40 0.30
N ILE A 47 -3.74 -14.53 -0.49
CA ILE A 47 -3.19 -14.86 -1.80
C ILE A 47 -1.70 -15.14 -1.59
N LEU A 48 -1.34 -16.42 -1.68
CA LEU A 48 0.02 -16.93 -1.48
C LEU A 48 0.78 -17.20 -2.79
N HIS A 49 0.17 -16.89 -3.93
CA HIS A 49 0.73 -17.15 -5.26
C HIS A 49 1.13 -15.87 -6.01
N CYS A 50 1.23 -14.72 -5.32
CA CYS A 50 1.76 -13.48 -5.89
C CYS A 50 3.29 -13.58 -6.14
N ASN A 51 4.01 -14.41 -5.38
CA ASN A 51 5.44 -14.71 -5.53
C ASN A 51 6.38 -13.48 -5.58
N GLY A 52 6.00 -12.37 -4.97
CA GLY A 52 6.82 -11.15 -4.99
C GLY A 52 7.01 -10.56 -6.40
N LEU A 53 6.11 -10.83 -7.35
CA LEU A 53 6.24 -10.33 -8.73
C LEU A 53 6.00 -8.82 -8.88
N HIS A 54 5.89 -8.06 -7.79
CA HIS A 54 5.68 -6.62 -7.81
C HIS A 54 6.86 -5.90 -8.49
N GLU A 55 8.07 -6.13 -8.03
CA GLU A 55 9.30 -5.50 -8.53
C GLU A 55 9.63 -6.02 -9.93
N TRP A 56 9.21 -7.25 -10.25
CA TRP A 56 9.28 -7.81 -11.60
C TRP A 56 8.38 -7.05 -12.56
N ALA A 57 7.14 -6.77 -12.15
CA ALA A 57 6.20 -5.94 -12.91
C ALA A 57 6.69 -4.49 -13.05
N MET A 58 7.38 -3.94 -12.05
CA MET A 58 8.05 -2.65 -12.14
C MET A 58 9.20 -2.64 -13.15
N GLN A 59 9.84 -3.79 -13.41
CA GLN A 59 10.95 -3.93 -14.36
C GLN A 59 10.53 -4.56 -15.69
N TYR A 60 9.27 -4.92 -15.88
CA TYR A 60 8.80 -5.44 -17.16
C TYR A 60 8.96 -4.40 -18.27
N HIS A 61 9.61 -4.77 -19.37
CA HIS A 61 9.83 -3.87 -20.49
C HIS A 61 9.91 -4.66 -21.80
N PRO A 62 8.76 -5.01 -22.41
CA PRO A 62 8.74 -5.70 -23.69
C PRO A 62 9.18 -4.75 -24.81
N PRO A 63 9.59 -5.29 -25.98
CA PRO A 63 9.98 -4.47 -27.13
C PRO A 63 8.92 -3.41 -27.46
N ASN A 64 9.37 -2.20 -27.79
CA ASN A 64 8.52 -1.04 -28.15
C ASN A 64 7.62 -0.48 -27.03
N ALA A 65 7.70 -0.97 -25.79
CA ALA A 65 6.99 -0.37 -24.67
C ALA A 65 7.68 0.87 -24.11
N LYS A 66 6.89 1.74 -23.46
CA LYS A 66 7.42 2.89 -22.71
C LYS A 66 8.30 2.39 -21.56
N PRO A 67 9.43 3.05 -21.25
CA PRO A 67 10.28 2.68 -20.12
C PRO A 67 9.49 2.70 -18.80
N PRO A 68 9.77 1.78 -17.86
CA PRO A 68 9.06 1.74 -16.61
C PRO A 68 9.40 2.94 -15.71
N PRO A 69 8.47 3.46 -14.90
CA PRO A 69 8.71 4.62 -14.01
C PRO A 69 9.86 4.39 -13.02
N SER A 70 9.98 3.14 -12.57
CA SER A 70 11.04 2.63 -11.70
C SER A 70 12.45 2.94 -12.21
N SER A 71 12.66 3.00 -13.53
CA SER A 71 13.96 3.31 -14.15
C SER A 71 14.55 4.63 -13.67
N LYS A 72 13.73 5.61 -13.25
CA LYS A 72 14.24 6.89 -12.74
C LYS A 72 14.92 6.74 -11.38
N TYR A 73 14.38 5.89 -10.51
CA TYR A 73 14.78 5.78 -9.11
C TYR A 73 15.68 4.58 -8.85
N GLN A 74 15.57 3.51 -9.64
CA GLN A 74 16.23 2.22 -9.39
C GLN A 74 17.29 1.87 -10.45
N LYS A 75 17.65 2.80 -11.36
CA LYS A 75 18.68 2.56 -12.40
C LYS A 75 20.06 2.13 -11.89
N HIS A 76 20.38 2.44 -10.64
CA HIS A 76 21.67 2.18 -10.03
C HIS A 76 21.73 0.81 -9.34
N ILE A 77 20.60 0.11 -9.24
CA ILE A 77 20.51 -1.20 -8.61
C ILE A 77 20.74 -2.25 -9.72
N PRO A 78 21.79 -3.09 -9.62
CA PRO A 78 22.04 -4.12 -10.62
C PRO A 78 20.90 -5.15 -10.64
N LEU A 79 20.72 -5.80 -11.78
CA LEU A 79 19.77 -6.91 -11.92
C LEU A 79 20.53 -8.23 -11.83
N ARG A 80 19.97 -9.22 -11.12
CA ARG A 80 20.54 -10.58 -11.03
C ARG A 80 20.17 -11.47 -12.23
N VAL A 81 19.23 -11.01 -13.05
CA VAL A 81 18.81 -11.64 -14.31
C VAL A 81 18.66 -10.59 -15.41
N ASN A 82 18.78 -11.00 -16.66
CA ASN A 82 18.58 -10.08 -17.79
C ASN A 82 17.09 -9.72 -17.99
N ARG A 83 16.83 -8.69 -18.81
CA ARG A 83 15.47 -8.21 -19.07
C ARG A 83 14.58 -9.27 -19.73
N ASP A 84 15.13 -10.08 -20.63
CA ASP A 84 14.37 -11.14 -21.31
C ASP A 84 13.82 -12.16 -20.32
N THR A 85 14.61 -12.51 -19.30
CA THR A 85 14.17 -13.38 -18.20
C THR A 85 13.05 -12.75 -17.39
N ILE A 86 13.18 -11.46 -17.05
CA ILE A 86 12.13 -10.71 -16.32
C ILE A 86 10.83 -10.72 -17.13
N ASN A 87 10.91 -10.41 -18.42
CA ASN A 87 9.76 -10.40 -19.32
C ASN A 87 9.09 -11.77 -19.41
N ALA A 88 9.87 -12.84 -19.65
CA ALA A 88 9.36 -14.19 -19.74
C ALA A 88 8.67 -14.66 -18.44
N VAL A 89 9.18 -14.28 -17.26
CA VAL A 89 8.55 -14.62 -15.97
C VAL A 89 7.20 -13.91 -15.83
N VAL A 90 7.16 -12.60 -16.08
CA VAL A 90 5.95 -11.78 -15.96
C VAL A 90 4.87 -12.25 -16.95
N GLU A 91 5.25 -12.53 -18.20
CA GLU A 91 4.33 -13.00 -19.24
C GLU A 91 3.79 -14.41 -18.93
N ARG A 92 4.66 -15.34 -18.47
CA ARG A 92 4.26 -16.72 -18.20
C ARG A 92 3.40 -16.86 -16.95
N ARG A 93 3.73 -16.14 -15.88
CA ARG A 93 3.05 -16.26 -14.58
C ARG A 93 1.82 -15.37 -14.47
N GLY A 94 1.83 -14.23 -15.15
CA GLY A 94 0.91 -13.14 -14.86
C GLY A 94 1.23 -12.49 -13.51
N ILE A 95 0.41 -11.51 -13.13
CA ILE A 95 0.55 -10.80 -11.85
C ILE A 95 -0.75 -10.96 -11.05
N ASP A 96 -0.61 -11.23 -9.76
CA ASP A 96 -1.72 -11.43 -8.81
C ASP A 96 -1.68 -10.39 -7.67
N CYS A 97 -1.21 -9.18 -7.98
CA CYS A 97 -1.02 -8.14 -6.99
C CYS A 97 -2.36 -7.48 -6.67
N THR A 98 -2.74 -7.52 -5.40
CA THR A 98 -3.99 -6.93 -4.91
C THR A 98 -3.81 -5.63 -4.13
N HIS A 99 -2.57 -5.25 -3.86
CA HIS A 99 -2.26 -4.03 -3.14
C HIS A 99 -2.47 -2.82 -4.06
N VAL A 100 -3.38 -1.93 -3.67
CA VAL A 100 -3.84 -0.80 -4.49
C VAL A 100 -2.72 0.13 -4.94
N ASP A 101 -1.74 0.37 -4.06
CA ASP A 101 -0.66 1.32 -4.35
C ASP A 101 0.42 0.71 -5.25
N ALA A 102 0.31 -0.57 -5.66
CA ALA A 102 1.28 -1.23 -6.51
C ALA A 102 1.23 -0.76 -7.97
N LEU A 103 0.03 -0.63 -8.53
CA LEU A 103 -0.13 -0.36 -9.97
C LEU A 103 0.51 0.95 -10.43
N ARG A 104 0.62 1.96 -9.56
CA ARG A 104 1.29 3.23 -9.89
C ARG A 104 2.80 3.07 -10.14
N PHE A 105 3.39 1.97 -9.67
CA PHE A 105 4.82 1.69 -9.82
C PHE A 105 5.10 0.71 -10.97
N PHE A 106 4.10 -0.07 -11.38
CA PHE A 106 4.25 -1.02 -12.46
C PHE A 106 4.71 -0.35 -13.75
N ALA A 107 5.44 -1.11 -14.56
CA ALA A 107 5.64 -0.73 -15.95
C ALA A 107 4.26 -0.58 -16.63
N PRO A 108 4.06 0.41 -17.52
CA PRO A 108 2.77 0.59 -18.19
C PRO A 108 2.28 -0.67 -18.92
N ALA A 109 3.22 -1.45 -19.47
CA ALA A 109 2.91 -2.70 -20.15
C ALA A 109 2.61 -3.88 -19.19
N ALA A 110 2.94 -3.78 -17.91
CA ALA A 110 2.70 -4.83 -16.92
C ALA A 110 1.30 -4.75 -16.31
N ALA A 111 0.72 -3.56 -16.19
CA ALA A 111 -0.60 -3.36 -15.57
C ALA A 111 -1.71 -4.25 -16.19
N PRO A 112 -1.80 -4.43 -17.53
CA PRO A 112 -2.78 -5.33 -18.15
C PRO A 112 -2.57 -6.82 -17.83
N LEU A 113 -1.41 -7.21 -17.32
CA LEU A 113 -1.08 -8.60 -16.95
C LEU A 113 -1.48 -8.92 -15.50
N ASN A 114 -1.97 -7.93 -14.75
CA ASN A 114 -2.51 -8.15 -13.41
C ASN A 114 -3.92 -8.72 -13.50
N ARG A 115 -4.22 -9.79 -12.75
CA ARG A 115 -5.53 -10.46 -12.80
C ARG A 115 -6.69 -9.60 -12.32
N LEU A 116 -6.43 -8.64 -11.43
CA LEU A 116 -7.42 -7.64 -11.01
C LEU A 116 -7.61 -6.51 -12.03
N GLY A 117 -6.89 -6.55 -13.14
CA GLY A 117 -6.91 -5.54 -14.20
C GLY A 117 -5.96 -4.37 -13.96
N SER A 118 -6.00 -3.42 -14.88
CA SER A 118 -5.09 -2.26 -14.95
C SER A 118 -5.48 -1.09 -14.04
N THR A 119 -6.55 -1.21 -13.25
CA THR A 119 -7.07 -0.12 -12.43
C THR A 119 -7.38 -0.61 -11.02
N LEU A 120 -6.66 -0.07 -10.05
CA LEU A 120 -6.97 -0.18 -8.63
C LEU A 120 -7.03 1.25 -8.10
N GLU A 121 -8.17 1.64 -7.55
CA GLU A 121 -8.38 2.93 -6.91
C GLU A 121 -8.33 2.77 -5.39
N ARG A 122 -8.08 3.87 -4.66
CA ARG A 122 -8.00 3.84 -3.19
C ARG A 122 -9.22 3.17 -2.53
N ARG A 123 -10.42 3.36 -3.10
CA ARG A 123 -11.66 2.74 -2.61
C ARG A 123 -11.66 1.22 -2.68
N ASP A 124 -10.84 0.62 -3.56
CA ASP A 124 -10.77 -0.82 -3.76
C ASP A 124 -9.92 -1.51 -2.70
N GLN A 125 -9.12 -0.77 -1.92
CA GLN A 125 -8.24 -1.35 -0.89
C GLN A 125 -9.02 -2.21 0.11
N VAL A 126 -10.19 -1.73 0.57
CA VAL A 126 -11.05 -2.47 1.51
C VAL A 126 -11.50 -3.81 0.94
N ARG A 127 -11.63 -3.94 -0.38
CA ARG A 127 -12.10 -5.17 -1.04
C ARG A 127 -10.96 -6.13 -1.41
N ASN A 128 -9.79 -5.58 -1.73
CA ASN A 128 -8.71 -6.34 -2.38
C ASN A 128 -7.51 -6.61 -1.46
N GLU A 129 -7.32 -5.82 -0.40
CA GLU A 129 -6.19 -6.03 0.50
C GLU A 129 -6.34 -7.32 1.32
N GLN A 130 -5.21 -8.00 1.54
CA GLN A 130 -5.20 -9.34 2.08
C GLN A 130 -3.89 -9.65 2.80
N LYS A 131 -3.98 -10.51 3.81
CA LYS A 131 -2.93 -10.84 4.79
C LYS A 131 -1.76 -11.68 4.28
N GLY A 132 -1.70 -12.01 3.00
CA GLY A 132 -0.55 -12.63 2.33
C GLY A 132 0.32 -11.60 1.60
N CYS A 133 -0.11 -10.33 1.51
CA CYS A 133 0.65 -9.30 0.81
C CYS A 133 1.71 -8.70 1.74
N VAL A 134 3.00 -8.79 1.36
CA VAL A 134 4.10 -8.15 2.11
C VAL A 134 3.90 -6.64 2.25
N HIS A 135 3.34 -5.99 1.23
CA HIS A 135 3.05 -4.55 1.24
C HIS A 135 1.95 -4.16 2.23
N ALA A 136 0.94 -5.02 2.44
CA ALA A 136 -0.09 -4.77 3.44
C ALA A 136 0.49 -4.76 4.87
N HIS A 137 1.52 -5.57 5.12
CA HIS A 137 2.23 -5.59 6.42
C HIS A 137 3.15 -4.36 6.57
N MET A 138 3.85 -3.96 5.51
CA MET A 138 4.66 -2.73 5.52
C MET A 138 3.80 -1.48 5.81
N ASP A 139 2.56 -1.46 5.30
CA ASP A 139 1.62 -0.38 5.52
C ASP A 139 1.21 -0.21 6.99
N LEU A 140 1.39 -1.23 7.85
CA LEU A 140 1.09 -1.14 9.28
C LEU A 140 1.91 -0.05 9.97
N LEU A 141 3.17 0.16 9.58
CA LEU A 141 3.99 1.26 10.12
C LEU A 141 3.36 2.62 9.80
N LYS A 142 2.95 2.84 8.54
CA LYS A 142 2.27 4.08 8.12
C LYS A 142 0.97 4.30 8.92
N ILE A 143 0.22 3.22 9.17
CA ILE A 143 -1.03 3.27 9.94
C ILE A 143 -0.75 3.58 11.41
N ALA A 144 0.18 2.87 12.04
CA ALA A 144 0.57 3.06 13.43
C ALA A 144 1.06 4.50 13.68
N MET A 145 1.91 5.03 12.80
CA MET A 145 2.35 6.43 12.85
C MET A 145 1.19 7.43 12.71
N ARG A 146 0.19 7.13 11.88
CA ARG A 146 -1.00 7.98 11.71
C ARG A 146 -1.88 8.01 12.95
N ILE A 147 -1.88 6.95 13.75
CA ILE A 147 -2.70 6.81 14.95
C ILE A 147 -1.90 6.86 16.25
N GLN A 148 -0.63 7.26 16.19
CA GLN A 148 0.33 7.22 17.28
C GLN A 148 -0.16 7.84 18.61
N PRO A 149 -0.96 8.92 18.65
CA PRO A 149 -1.50 9.43 19.92
C PRO A 149 -2.46 8.47 20.65
N PHE A 150 -2.94 7.41 19.98
CA PHE A 150 -3.96 6.49 20.48
C PHE A 150 -3.45 5.05 20.65
N VAL A 151 -2.17 4.80 20.40
CA VAL A 151 -1.57 3.46 20.53
C VAL A 151 -0.28 3.52 21.37
N PRO A 152 0.09 2.42 22.02
CA PRO A 152 1.38 2.33 22.72
C PRO A 152 2.55 2.58 21.76
N ALA A 153 3.63 3.16 22.26
CA ALA A 153 4.82 3.42 21.46
C ALA A 153 5.47 2.11 20.97
N GLU A 154 5.35 1.06 21.78
CA GLU A 154 5.81 -0.30 21.49
C GLU A 154 5.16 -0.84 20.21
N LEU A 155 3.87 -0.60 19.98
CA LEU A 155 3.20 -1.04 18.76
C LEU A 155 3.80 -0.38 17.51
N VAL A 156 4.23 0.88 17.61
CA VAL A 156 4.88 1.59 16.49
C VAL A 156 6.26 0.99 16.23
N ALA A 157 7.00 0.61 17.28
CA ALA A 157 8.27 -0.08 17.16
C ALA A 157 8.11 -1.47 16.51
N ASP A 158 7.12 -2.27 16.96
CA ASP A 158 6.81 -3.58 16.36
C ASP A 158 6.47 -3.45 14.87
N CYS A 159 5.67 -2.44 14.50
CA CYS A 159 5.34 -2.17 13.11
C CYS A 159 6.56 -1.73 12.28
N LEU A 160 7.53 -1.04 12.90
CA LEU A 160 8.78 -0.66 12.24
C LEU A 160 9.65 -1.89 11.96
N GLU A 161 9.83 -2.74 12.95
CA GLU A 161 10.60 -4.00 12.81
C GLU A 161 9.98 -4.87 11.71
N LEU A 162 8.66 -5.06 11.74
CA LEU A 162 7.92 -5.81 10.73
C LEU A 162 8.07 -5.19 9.33
N ALA A 163 8.01 -3.86 9.21
CA ALA A 163 8.18 -3.18 7.93
C ALA A 163 9.59 -3.37 7.35
N VAL A 164 10.62 -3.42 8.21
CA VAL A 164 12.00 -3.72 7.80
C VAL A 164 12.13 -5.16 7.33
N GLU A 165 11.61 -6.13 8.07
CA GLU A 165 11.62 -7.54 7.67
C GLU A 165 10.89 -7.77 6.34
N CYS A 166 9.69 -7.19 6.21
CA CYS A 166 8.91 -7.24 4.98
C CYS A 166 9.68 -6.61 3.81
N ARG A 167 10.35 -5.48 4.01
CA ARG A 167 11.20 -4.88 2.97
C ARG A 167 12.38 -5.78 2.58
N ARG A 168 13.00 -6.48 3.53
CA ARG A 168 14.07 -7.44 3.21
C ARG A 168 13.54 -8.57 2.33
N LEU A 169 12.38 -9.12 2.65
CA LEU A 169 11.73 -10.16 1.85
C LEU A 169 11.36 -9.67 0.44
N ASP A 170 10.75 -8.48 0.35
CA ASP A 170 10.36 -7.83 -0.91
C ASP A 170 11.57 -7.63 -1.83
N VAL A 171 12.68 -7.13 -1.27
CA VAL A 171 13.94 -6.97 -1.99
C VAL A 171 14.55 -8.32 -2.38
N ALA A 172 14.55 -9.32 -1.49
CA ALA A 172 15.07 -10.66 -1.78
C ALA A 172 14.27 -11.38 -2.89
N ALA A 173 12.96 -11.14 -2.98
CA ALA A 173 12.11 -11.72 -4.01
C ALA A 173 12.24 -11.01 -5.37
N SER A 174 12.77 -9.79 -5.39
CA SER A 174 12.87 -8.93 -6.58
C SER A 174 13.85 -9.47 -7.65
N PRO A 175 13.85 -8.90 -8.88
CA PRO A 175 14.84 -9.22 -9.91
C PRO A 175 16.17 -8.46 -9.73
N TYR A 176 16.32 -7.68 -8.65
CA TYR A 176 17.55 -6.97 -8.35
C TYR A 176 18.60 -7.89 -7.75
N ASP A 177 19.86 -7.58 -8.02
CA ASP A 177 21.00 -8.12 -7.28
C ASP A 177 21.29 -7.20 -6.09
N CYS A 178 20.95 -7.68 -4.91
CA CYS A 178 21.12 -6.97 -3.64
C CYS A 178 22.13 -7.65 -2.72
N THR A 179 22.93 -8.59 -3.25
CA THR A 179 23.93 -9.34 -2.48
C THR A 179 25.01 -8.42 -1.89
N GLY A 180 25.34 -7.32 -2.60
CA GLY A 180 26.22 -6.27 -2.09
C GLY A 180 25.70 -5.55 -0.84
N TRP A 181 24.42 -5.70 -0.49
CA TRP A 181 23.80 -5.21 0.74
C TRP A 181 23.51 -6.33 1.76
N GLY A 182 24.01 -7.54 1.53
CA GLY A 182 23.77 -8.70 2.41
C GLY A 182 22.34 -9.22 2.37
N ILE A 183 21.66 -9.07 1.23
CA ILE A 183 20.32 -9.64 0.98
C ILE A 183 20.44 -10.64 -0.15
N ASP A 184 20.38 -11.92 0.20
CA ASP A 184 20.38 -13.00 -0.77
C ASP A 184 18.99 -13.17 -1.42
N PRO A 185 18.91 -13.62 -2.69
CA PRO A 185 17.64 -13.91 -3.32
C PRO A 185 16.84 -14.99 -2.57
N VAL A 186 15.51 -14.88 -2.59
CA VAL A 186 14.65 -15.97 -2.14
C VAL A 186 14.93 -17.22 -3.01
N PRO A 187 15.16 -18.40 -2.39
CA PRO A 187 15.46 -19.66 -3.11
C PRO A 187 14.37 -20.11 -4.10
#